data_AF-A0A9D7WH05-F1
#
_entry.id   AF-A0A9D7WH05-F1
#
_cell.length_a   1.000
_cell.length_b   1.000
_cell.length_c   1.000
_cell.angle_alpha   90.00
_cell.angle_beta   90.00
_cell.angle_gamma   90.00
#
_symmetry.space_group_name_H-M   'P 1'
#
loop_
_entity.id
_entity.type
_entity.pdbx_description
1 polymer ?
#
loop_
_entity_poly.entity_id
_entity_poly.type
_entity_poly.pdbx_seq_one_letter_code
_entity_poly.pdbx_strand_id
1 'polypeptide(L)' 'MKKYIHVNQHVIRSNKKNNENEPVITVKEGKKNTYCHEVIINGPSRVRYGGNDKAILSCGARVVIETEADIEMRYL' A
#
# COMPACT_ATOMS: atom_id res chain seq x y z
N MET A 1 3.66 15.60 -2.55
CA MET A 1 2.93 14.83 -3.60
C MET A 1 2.06 13.79 -2.92
N LYS A 2 0.86 13.54 -3.44
CA LYS A 2 -0.09 12.60 -2.84
C LYS A 2 0.39 11.16 -2.97
N LYS A 3 0.45 10.46 -1.85
CA LYS A 3 0.85 9.06 -1.73
C LYS A 3 -0.37 8.21 -1.40
N TYR A 4 -0.48 7.05 -2.04
CA TYR A 4 -1.49 6.04 -1.74
C TYR A 4 -0.82 4.76 -1.25
N ILE A 5 -1.13 4.34 -0.04
CA ILE A 5 -0.56 3.15 0.58
C ILE A 5 -1.64 2.09 0.62
N HIS A 6 -1.33 0.89 0.17
CA HIS A 6 -2.24 -0.25 0.25
C HIS A 6 -1.49 -1.55 0.51
N VAL A 7 -2.23 -2.56 0.97
CA VAL A 7 -1.71 -3.89 1.24
C VAL A 7 -2.02 -4.80 0.05
N ASN A 8 -1.01 -5.49 -0.47
CA ASN A 8 -1.14 -6.43 -1.57
C ASN A 8 -1.52 -7.81 -1.04
N GLN A 9 -2.84 -8.10 -1.01
CA GLN A 9 -3.36 -9.38 -0.56
C GLN A 9 -2.85 -10.59 -1.37
N HIS A 10 -2.48 -10.40 -2.65
CA HIS A 10 -2.01 -11.49 -3.49
C HIS A 10 -0.62 -11.96 -3.04
N VAL A 11 0.26 -11.03 -2.69
CA VAL A 11 1.59 -11.34 -2.15
C VAL A 11 1.47 -11.99 -0.78
N ILE A 12 0.58 -11.51 0.10
CA ILE A 12 0.33 -12.17 1.40
C ILE A 12 -0.06 -13.64 1.21
N ARG A 13 -0.99 -13.92 0.29
CA ARG A 13 -1.44 -15.30 0.01
C ARG A 13 -0.30 -16.15 -0.56
N SER A 14 0.54 -15.59 -1.43
CA SER A 14 1.72 -16.26 -1.98
C SER A 14 2.75 -16.58 -0.90
N ASN A 15 3.14 -15.58 -0.10
CA ASN A 15 4.08 -15.72 1.02
C ASN A 15 3.65 -16.85 1.95
N LYS A 16 2.37 -16.88 2.34
CA LYS A 16 1.82 -17.94 3.19
C LYS A 16 1.86 -19.33 2.54
N LYS A 17 1.62 -19.41 1.23
CA LYS A 17 1.64 -20.68 0.49
C LYS A 17 3.05 -21.24 0.32
N ASN A 18 4.02 -20.36 0.07
CA ASN A 18 5.38 -20.73 -0.31
C ASN A 18 6.39 -20.59 0.83
N ASN A 19 5.96 -20.14 2.01
CA ASN A 19 6.82 -19.82 3.14
C ASN A 19 7.88 -18.76 2.81
N GLU A 20 7.46 -17.70 2.09
CA GLU A 20 8.29 -16.56 1.67
C GLU A 20 7.99 -15.31 2.52
N ASN A 21 8.84 -14.29 2.44
CA ASN A 21 8.69 -13.03 3.18
C ASN A 21 8.81 -11.79 2.27
N GLU A 22 8.22 -11.83 1.07
CA GLU A 22 8.24 -10.69 0.16
C GLU A 22 7.45 -9.48 0.72
N PRO A 23 7.86 -8.23 0.43
CA PRO A 23 7.19 -7.03 0.94
C PRO A 23 5.74 -6.92 0.42
N VAL A 24 4.81 -6.67 1.34
CA VAL A 24 3.36 -6.70 1.04
C VAL A 24 2.72 -5.32 1.01
N ILE A 25 3.40 -4.29 1.48
CA ILE A 25 2.88 -2.92 1.50
C ILE A 25 3.39 -2.19 0.26
N THR A 26 2.47 -1.60 -0.49
CA THR A 26 2.81 -0.80 -1.67
C THR A 26 2.51 0.66 -1.41
N VAL A 27 3.53 1.50 -1.55
CA VAL A 27 3.41 2.96 -1.59
C VAL A 27 3.43 3.42 -3.04
N LYS A 28 2.33 4.00 -3.49
CA LYS A 28 2.18 4.58 -4.83
C LYS A 28 2.33 6.09 -4.77
N GLU A 29 3.23 6.61 -5.57
CA GLU A 29 3.45 8.04 -5.74
C GLU A 29 3.45 8.37 -7.24
N GLY A 30 2.33 8.90 -7.73
CA GLY A 30 2.07 9.02 -9.17
C GLY A 30 2.19 7.67 -9.89
N LYS A 31 3.15 7.55 -10.80
CA LYS A 31 3.41 6.32 -11.56
C LYS A 31 4.33 5.33 -10.82
N LYS A 32 5.12 5.79 -9.85
CA LYS A 32 6.07 4.96 -9.10
C LYS A 32 5.33 4.13 -8.05
N ASN A 33 5.72 2.86 -7.93
CA ASN A 33 5.32 1.99 -6.83
C ASN A 33 6.59 1.58 -6.08
N THR A 34 6.57 1.69 -4.75
CA THR A 34 7.65 1.21 -3.88
C THR A 34 7.05 0.17 -2.92
N TYR A 35 7.73 -0.95 -2.74
CA TYR A 35 7.27 -2.05 -1.89
C TYR A 35 8.12 -2.09 -0.62
N CYS A 36 7.51 -2.39 0.52
CA CYS A 36 8.16 -2.47 1.83
C CYS A 36 7.37 -3.37 2.79
N HIS A 37 7.96 -3.65 3.95
CA HIS A 37 7.34 -4.43 5.02
C HIS A 37 6.64 -3.55 6.07
N GLU A 38 7.10 -2.31 6.22
CA GLU A 38 6.55 -1.33 7.17
C GLU A 38 6.57 0.07 6.54
N VAL A 39 5.54 0.87 6.85
CA VAL A 39 5.48 2.30 6.52
C VAL A 39 5.07 3.09 7.75
N ILE A 40 5.88 4.09 8.14
CA ILE A 40 5.52 5.10 9.13
C ILE A 40 5.06 6.35 8.37
N ILE A 41 3.96 6.97 8.81
CA ILE A 41 3.42 8.19 8.21
C ILE A 41 3.59 9.33 9.21
N ASN A 42 4.45 10.30 8.88
CA ASN A 42 4.85 11.41 9.75
C ASN A 42 3.92 12.62 9.60
N GLY A 43 2.61 12.39 9.67
CA GLY A 43 1.61 13.45 9.58
C GLY A 43 0.20 12.96 9.26
N PRO A 44 -0.71 13.90 8.91
CA PRO A 44 -2.10 13.58 8.63
C PRO A 44 -2.25 12.53 7.52
N SER A 45 -3.17 11.59 7.74
CA SER A 45 -3.53 10.59 6.76
C SER A 45 -5.01 10.27 6.84
N ARG A 46 -5.55 9.71 5.76
CA ARG A 46 -6.94 9.29 5.67
C ARG A 46 -7.03 7.88 5.13
N VAL A 47 -7.69 7.01 5.87
CA VAL A 47 -8.07 5.68 5.37
C VAL A 47 -9.38 5.82 4.60
N ARG A 48 -9.42 5.29 3.38
CA ARG A 48 -10.60 5.42 2.50
C ARG A 48 -10.91 4.11 1.80
N TYR A 49 -12.18 3.72 1.84
CA TYR A 49 -12.76 2.65 1.04
C TYR A 49 -13.53 3.23 -0.15
N GLY A 50 -13.25 2.75 -1.36
CA GLY A 50 -13.83 3.25 -2.62
C GLY A 50 -15.11 2.54 -3.06
N GLY A 51 -15.65 1.61 -2.27
CA GLY A 51 -16.82 0.83 -2.62
C GLY A 51 -16.52 -0.34 -3.57
N ASN A 52 -17.60 -0.99 -4.05
CA ASN A 52 -17.53 -2.17 -4.92
C ASN A 52 -17.60 -1.83 -6.42
N ASP A 53 -18.10 -0.66 -6.79
CA ASP A 53 -18.28 -0.31 -8.21
C ASP A 53 -16.95 0.02 -8.89
N LYS A 54 -16.07 0.77 -8.22
CA LYS A 54 -14.79 1.20 -8.81
C LYS A 54 -13.65 1.11 -7.81
N ALA A 55 -12.53 0.54 -8.24
CA ALA A 55 -11.29 0.55 -7.47
C ALA A 55 -10.70 1.97 -7.37
N ILE A 56 -10.01 2.26 -6.26
CA ILE A 56 -9.32 3.53 -6.06
C ILE A 56 -8.08 3.62 -6.95
N LEU A 57 -7.35 2.51 -7.07
CA LEU A 57 -6.14 2.40 -7.89
C LEU A 57 -6.37 1.40 -9.03
N SER A 58 -5.65 1.59 -10.14
CA SER A 58 -5.70 0.70 -11.31
C SER A 58 -5.25 -0.73 -11.01
N CYS A 59 -4.46 -0.95 -9.95
CA CYS A 59 -4.10 -2.29 -9.47
C CYS A 59 -5.26 -3.04 -8.79
N GLY A 60 -6.44 -2.44 -8.70
CA GLY A 60 -7.62 -3.03 -8.06
C GLY A 60 -7.75 -2.73 -6.57
N ALA A 61 -6.83 -1.97 -5.97
CA ALA A 61 -6.93 -1.58 -4.55
C ALA A 61 -8.20 -0.77 -4.30
N ARG A 62 -9.02 -1.24 -3.35
CA ARG A 62 -10.30 -0.62 -2.96
C ARG A 62 -10.23 0.12 -1.63
N VAL A 63 -9.28 -0.24 -0.78
CA VAL A 63 -8.97 0.46 0.46
C VAL A 63 -7.55 0.98 0.37
N VAL A 64 -7.35 2.25 0.68
CA VAL A 64 -6.03 2.89 0.69
C VAL A 64 -5.89 3.79 1.91
N ILE A 65 -4.66 4.03 2.33
CA ILE A 65 -4.30 5.18 3.14
C ILE A 65 -3.79 6.26 2.18
N GLU A 66 -4.38 7.44 2.26
CA GLU A 66 -4.00 8.62 1.48
C GLU A 66 -3.32 9.64 2.38
N THR A 67 -2.16 10.14 1.96
CA THR A 67 -1.42 11.17 2.70
C THR A 67 -0.56 12.00 1.76
N GLU A 68 -0.25 13.23 2.16
CA GLU A 68 0.81 14.05 1.56
C GLU A 68 2.05 14.17 2.46
N ALA A 69 1.96 13.66 3.69
CA ALA A 69 3.02 13.72 4.68
C ALA A 69 4.24 12.89 4.28
N ASP A 70 5.37 13.18 4.93
CA ASP A 70 6.57 12.37 4.81
C ASP A 70 6.35 10.97 5.39
N ILE A 71 7.07 10.01 4.83
CA ILE A 71 6.95 8.61 5.20
C ILE A 71 8.33 7.97 5.32
N GLU A 72 8.45 7.01 6.22
CA GLU A 72 9.61 6.12 6.32
C GLU A 72 9.19 4.72 5.91
N MET A 73 10.02 4.05 5.10
CA MET A 73 9.79 2.67 4.68
C MET A 73 10.89 1.77 5.24
N ARG A 74 10.51 0.59 5.73
CA ARG A 74 11.45 -0.39 6.25
C ARG A 74 11.25 -1.75 5.59
N TYR A 75 12.33 -2.51 5.55
CA TYR A 75 12.39 -3.87 5.03
C TYR A 75 12.75 -4.83 6.18
N LEU A 76 12.13 -6.01 6.21
CA LEU A 76 12.44 -7.09 7.15
C LEU A 76 13.47 -8.06 6.57
#